data_AF-A0A3C2AN74-F1
#
_entry.id   AF-A0A3C2AN74-F1
#
_cell.length_a   1.000
_cell.length_b   1.000
_cell.length_c   1.000
_cell.angle_alpha   90.00
_cell.angle_beta   90.00
_cell.angle_gamma   90.00
#
_symmetry.space_group_name_H-M   'P 1'
#
loop_
_entity.id
_entity.type
_entity.pdbx_description
1 polymer ?
#
loop_
_entity_poly.entity_id
_entity_poly.type
_entity_poly.pdbx_seq_one_letter_code
_entity_poly.pdbx_strand_id
1 'polypeptide(L)'
;MTRKQKELFPELPVGKKYLSDYPDLLAEFHPTKNTKSPDDLVEGSHERVWWHCSVHEHDWETEVRLRTIRGSGCRYCAGYEASSDYNLAVLNPTLCKDWDYDKNEILPENCTPNSYYKVWWKCSKGHSWQTAIDSRSAPNDGLRSGCPYCAGKLATEENNLLVKFPKIAKEWSPRNQGKPEDFLPQSNKKVWWVCEKSHEYQTIITSRTNMNTGCPYCAGKKPSPEYNLAVTFPDLVKEWDFDHNDKTPSDYVPMSNKKVFWVCSRGHKWRTTIAHRTGNNRGCPKCSNQSSRNEIRILTEFMACFGKVKHRTKFDGFETDIFIPEVNVVIEYDGSYWHQDKQETDLKKTAHLNKLGFRVIRVRETPLPVLQEKDFLINKSEPIEKSVIEGLLAIISRDPATIENYQNAPGFINDELYRTYIEAFPSPFPERSLASVNPKLADEWHPTKNTPLSPLNFMPNSTYNAWWQCPNSHEYQQKIVRRNSQGASCNICKSLGWTHPEIAKMFHPTKNGDTSTFDITYGNNNQFVWQCLDFPEHEWVLTPKQMTGGGKVRKQKHCPYCRERKNDKNVPQRRA
;
A
#
# COMPACT_ATOMS: atom_id res chain seq x y z
N MET A 1 57.44 -30.38 57.69
CA MET A 1 57.16 -31.15 58.93
C MET A 1 57.48 -32.61 58.71
N THR A 2 58.12 -33.27 59.69
CA THR A 2 58.47 -34.71 59.63
C THR A 2 57.24 -35.59 59.88
N ARG A 3 57.30 -36.87 59.46
CA ARG A 3 56.17 -37.82 59.48
C ARG A 3 55.50 -37.97 60.86
N LYS A 4 56.26 -37.83 61.95
CA LYS A 4 55.75 -37.86 63.34
C LYS A 4 54.91 -36.64 63.74
N GLN A 5 55.09 -35.49 63.10
CA GLN A 5 54.33 -34.27 63.40
C GLN A 5 52.94 -34.27 62.73
N LYS A 6 52.75 -35.11 61.71
CA LYS A 6 51.49 -35.24 60.93
C LYS A 6 50.42 -36.06 61.65
N GLU A 7 50.81 -36.92 62.58
CA GLU A 7 49.89 -37.82 63.32
C GLU A 7 49.28 -37.15 64.56
N LEU A 8 49.89 -36.08 65.09
CA LEU A 8 49.45 -35.44 66.33
C LEU A 8 48.45 -34.28 66.13
N PHE A 9 48.29 -33.74 64.91
CA PHE A 9 47.40 -32.61 64.63
C PHE A 9 46.71 -32.71 63.26
N PRO A 10 45.72 -33.61 63.09
CA PRO A 10 45.02 -33.82 61.82
C PRO A 10 44.03 -32.69 61.43
N GLU A 11 43.78 -31.73 62.31
CA GLU A 11 42.80 -30.64 62.16
C GLU A 11 43.44 -29.29 61.75
N LEU A 12 44.77 -29.21 61.57
CA LEU A 12 45.42 -27.94 61.18
C LEU A 12 45.36 -27.74 59.66
N PRO A 13 44.83 -26.60 59.17
CA PRO A 13 44.80 -26.30 57.75
C PRO A 13 46.23 -26.29 57.18
N VAL A 14 46.36 -26.87 55.98
CA VAL A 14 47.60 -26.97 55.20
C VAL A 14 48.37 -25.64 55.23
N GLY A 15 49.65 -25.74 55.62
CA GLY A 15 50.50 -24.63 56.02
C GLY A 15 50.52 -23.44 55.04
N LYS A 16 50.45 -22.23 55.62
CA LYS A 16 50.75 -21.00 54.90
C LYS A 16 52.18 -21.10 54.36
N LYS A 17 52.35 -20.87 53.06
CA LYS A 17 53.66 -20.64 52.46
C LYS A 17 54.05 -19.18 52.66
N TYR A 18 55.33 -18.95 52.88
CA TYR A 18 55.92 -17.63 53.05
C TYR A 18 56.82 -17.30 51.86
N LEU A 19 57.18 -16.04 51.69
CA LEU A 19 58.05 -15.63 50.59
C LEU A 19 59.40 -16.36 50.64
N SER A 20 59.86 -16.73 51.84
CA SER A 20 61.08 -17.54 52.03
C SER A 20 61.02 -18.95 51.44
N ASP A 21 59.83 -19.47 51.15
CA ASP A 21 59.64 -20.77 50.48
C ASP A 21 59.85 -20.70 48.95
N TYR A 22 60.16 -19.52 48.39
CA TYR A 22 60.36 -19.29 46.94
C TYR A 22 61.80 -18.81 46.66
N PRO A 23 62.78 -19.72 46.47
CA PRO A 23 64.18 -19.36 46.26
C PRO A 23 64.42 -18.38 45.10
N ASP A 24 63.70 -18.55 43.99
CA ASP A 24 63.82 -17.67 42.81
C ASP A 24 63.30 -16.24 43.09
N LEU A 25 62.26 -16.11 43.91
CA LEU A 25 61.72 -14.80 44.29
C LEU A 25 62.56 -14.13 45.37
N LEU A 26 63.16 -14.91 46.29
CA LEU A 26 64.12 -14.41 47.26
C LEU A 26 65.34 -13.78 46.60
N ALA A 27 65.84 -14.38 45.51
CA ALA A 27 66.94 -13.81 44.74
C ALA A 27 66.63 -12.42 44.17
N GLU A 28 65.34 -12.12 43.96
CA GLU A 28 64.86 -10.82 43.50
C GLU A 28 64.30 -9.94 44.62
N PHE A 29 64.34 -10.36 45.89
CA PHE A 29 63.91 -9.54 47.01
C PHE A 29 64.97 -8.47 47.28
N HIS A 30 64.58 -7.19 47.31
CA HIS A 30 65.57 -6.12 47.37
C HIS A 30 66.35 -6.15 48.71
N PRO A 31 67.70 -6.12 48.69
CA PRO A 31 68.53 -6.41 49.86
C PRO A 31 68.44 -5.37 50.99
N THR A 32 68.17 -4.09 50.67
CA THR A 32 68.21 -2.99 51.66
C THR A 32 66.96 -2.10 51.75
N LYS A 33 66.00 -2.17 50.82
CA LYS A 33 64.82 -1.28 50.78
C LYS A 33 63.61 -1.83 51.53
N ASN A 34 63.67 -3.08 51.99
CA ASN A 34 62.60 -3.73 52.72
C ASN A 34 62.89 -3.72 54.22
N THR A 35 61.86 -3.43 55.01
CA THR A 35 61.92 -3.47 56.47
C THR A 35 61.40 -4.79 57.06
N LYS A 36 60.60 -5.55 56.31
CA LYS A 36 60.05 -6.85 56.70
C LYS A 36 60.93 -8.00 56.20
N SER A 37 61.09 -9.04 57.01
CA SER A 37 61.75 -10.28 56.59
C SER A 37 60.89 -11.04 55.57
N PRO A 38 61.47 -11.74 54.59
CA PRO A 38 60.73 -12.66 53.73
C PRO A 38 59.95 -13.75 54.51
N ASP A 39 60.41 -14.14 55.70
CA ASP A 39 59.70 -15.08 56.58
C ASP A 39 58.40 -14.50 57.18
N ASP A 40 58.23 -13.17 57.15
CA ASP A 40 57.04 -12.49 57.67
C ASP A 40 55.99 -12.21 56.56
N LEU A 41 56.32 -12.53 55.31
CA LEU A 41 55.49 -12.22 54.14
C LEU A 41 54.79 -13.47 53.62
N VAL A 42 53.49 -13.59 53.88
CA VAL A 42 52.67 -14.73 53.46
C VAL A 42 52.41 -14.69 51.95
N GLU A 43 52.41 -15.86 51.29
CA GLU A 43 51.97 -16.04 49.90
C GLU A 43 50.61 -15.36 49.67
N GLY A 44 50.47 -14.65 48.54
CA GLY A 44 49.21 -13.99 48.20
C GLY A 44 48.91 -12.71 48.99
N SER A 45 49.84 -12.21 49.80
CA SER A 45 49.69 -10.96 50.55
C SER A 45 49.62 -9.71 49.66
N HIS A 46 48.82 -8.72 50.08
CA HIS A 46 48.72 -7.38 49.47
C HIS A 46 49.82 -6.41 49.95
N GLU A 47 50.73 -6.86 50.82
CA GLU A 47 51.87 -6.09 51.27
C GLU A 47 52.78 -5.73 50.08
N ARG A 48 53.13 -4.45 49.96
CA ARG A 48 54.03 -3.94 48.93
C ARG A 48 55.47 -3.96 49.46
N VAL A 49 56.35 -4.58 48.71
CA VAL A 49 57.78 -4.69 49.02
C VAL A 49 58.60 -4.40 47.78
N TRP A 50 59.85 -4.00 47.99
CA TRP A 50 60.82 -3.71 46.95
C TRP A 50 61.46 -4.99 46.43
N TRP A 51 61.61 -5.06 45.12
CA TRP A 51 62.24 -6.12 44.37
C TRP A 51 63.38 -5.54 43.53
N HIS A 52 64.41 -6.35 43.29
CA HIS A 52 65.54 -6.03 42.43
C HIS A 52 65.57 -7.01 41.26
N CYS A 53 65.76 -6.50 40.04
CA CYS A 53 65.60 -7.31 38.84
C CYS A 53 66.86 -8.10 38.59
N SER A 54 66.71 -9.41 38.38
CA SER A 54 67.82 -10.34 38.17
C SER A 54 68.54 -10.14 36.82
N VAL A 55 67.92 -9.41 35.87
CA VAL A 55 68.39 -9.25 34.49
C VAL A 55 68.87 -7.82 34.19
N HIS A 56 68.23 -6.82 34.79
CA HIS A 56 68.50 -5.41 34.56
C HIS A 56 68.56 -4.68 35.90
N GLU A 57 69.25 -3.53 35.99
CA GLU A 57 69.40 -2.75 37.22
C GLU A 57 68.13 -1.96 37.59
N HIS A 58 67.00 -2.67 37.72
CA HIS A 58 65.70 -2.12 38.04
C HIS A 58 65.29 -2.49 39.46
N ASP A 59 64.99 -1.46 40.27
CA ASP A 59 64.35 -1.64 41.56
C ASP A 59 62.88 -1.23 41.45
N TRP A 60 61.96 -2.12 41.81
CA TRP A 60 60.52 -1.82 41.75
C TRP A 60 59.78 -2.29 42.98
N GLU A 61 58.71 -1.58 43.34
CA GLU A 61 57.84 -1.95 44.43
C GLU A 61 56.55 -2.59 43.92
N THR A 62 56.19 -3.77 44.43
CA THR A 62 54.90 -4.40 44.08
C THR A 62 54.39 -5.32 45.18
N GLU A 63 53.12 -5.73 45.08
CA GLU A 63 52.49 -6.62 46.04
C GLU A 63 53.09 -8.04 45.98
N VAL A 64 53.33 -8.65 47.14
CA VAL A 64 53.83 -10.04 47.25
C VAL A 64 52.95 -11.04 46.48
N ARG A 65 51.63 -10.84 46.47
CA ARG A 65 50.67 -11.63 45.69
C ARG A 65 50.96 -11.64 44.19
N LEU A 66 51.39 -10.52 43.62
CA LEU A 66 51.62 -10.42 42.18
C LEU A 66 52.84 -11.26 41.78
N ARG A 67 53.85 -11.35 42.65
CA ARG A 67 55.02 -12.21 42.45
C ARG A 67 54.73 -13.68 42.73
N THR A 68 54.08 -13.99 43.86
CA THR A 68 53.88 -15.37 44.36
C THR A 68 52.71 -16.11 43.71
N ILE A 69 51.57 -15.44 43.50
CA ILE A 69 50.36 -16.06 42.92
C ILE A 69 50.27 -15.84 41.42
N ARG A 70 50.52 -14.59 40.96
CA ARG A 70 50.38 -14.25 39.54
C ARG A 70 51.66 -14.44 38.72
N GLY A 71 52.79 -14.75 39.36
CA GLY A 71 54.07 -14.95 38.68
C GLY A 71 54.56 -13.74 37.89
N SER A 72 54.15 -12.52 38.25
CA SER A 72 54.54 -11.30 37.55
C SER A 72 56.01 -10.99 37.82
N GLY A 73 56.77 -10.65 36.77
CA GLY A 73 58.18 -10.25 36.86
C GLY A 73 58.38 -8.73 36.99
N CYS A 74 59.58 -8.27 36.67
CA CYS A 74 59.92 -6.84 36.67
C CYS A 74 59.02 -6.03 35.71
N ARG A 75 58.38 -4.98 36.23
CA ARG A 75 57.42 -4.16 35.48
C ARG A 75 58.09 -3.27 34.43
N TYR A 76 59.34 -2.88 34.66
CA TYR A 76 60.16 -2.18 33.66
C TYR A 76 60.49 -3.09 32.49
N CYS A 77 60.97 -4.33 32.75
CA CYS A 77 61.29 -5.30 31.69
C CYS A 77 60.05 -5.72 30.89
N ALA A 78 58.89 -5.77 31.53
CA ALA A 78 57.61 -6.02 30.87
C ALA A 78 57.05 -4.80 30.12
N GLY A 79 57.71 -3.63 30.19
CA GLY A 79 57.29 -2.39 29.50
C GLY A 79 56.08 -1.69 30.12
N TYR A 80 55.72 -2.03 31.37
CA TYR A 80 54.63 -1.41 32.11
C TYR A 80 55.03 -0.13 32.85
N GLU A 81 56.33 0.04 33.15
CA GLU A 81 56.91 1.24 33.75
C GLU A 81 58.06 1.75 32.89
N ALA A 82 58.23 3.07 32.84
CA ALA A 82 59.26 3.72 32.04
C ALA A 82 60.65 3.55 32.70
N SER A 83 61.64 3.14 31.92
CA SER A 83 63.06 3.09 32.32
C SER A 83 63.88 4.11 31.52
N SER A 84 65.17 4.26 31.85
CA SER A 84 66.08 5.18 31.14
C SER A 84 66.24 4.86 29.65
N ASP A 85 66.07 3.59 29.26
CA ASP A 85 66.21 3.08 27.89
C ASP A 85 64.85 2.65 27.27
N TYR A 86 63.80 2.54 28.07
CA TYR A 86 62.45 2.18 27.63
C TYR A 86 61.42 3.21 28.10
N ASN A 87 61.35 4.34 27.39
CA ASN A 87 60.34 5.38 27.60
C ASN A 87 59.96 6.06 26.27
N LEU A 88 58.91 6.88 26.29
CA LEU A 88 58.36 7.52 25.09
C LEU A 88 59.35 8.48 24.43
N ALA A 89 60.12 9.23 25.22
CA ALA A 89 61.12 10.18 24.69
C ALA A 89 62.25 9.47 23.94
N VAL A 90 62.69 8.31 24.44
CA VAL A 90 63.75 7.49 23.84
C VAL A 90 63.24 6.74 22.60
N LEU A 91 62.07 6.11 22.69
CA LEU A 91 61.56 5.20 21.65
C LEU A 91 60.74 5.89 20.55
N ASN A 92 60.16 7.07 20.85
CA ASN A 92 59.33 7.84 19.92
C ASN A 92 59.63 9.36 20.00
N PRO A 93 60.88 9.81 19.76
CA PRO A 93 61.25 11.22 19.85
C PRO A 93 60.49 12.13 18.86
N THR A 94 60.11 11.64 17.68
CA THR A 94 59.29 12.43 16.73
C THR A 94 57.88 12.64 17.27
N LEU A 95 57.30 11.64 17.93
CA LEU A 95 55.98 11.76 18.55
C LEU A 95 55.97 12.77 19.71
N CYS A 96 57.07 12.87 20.45
CA CYS A 96 57.21 13.82 21.57
C CYS A 96 57.18 15.29 21.12
N LYS A 97 57.40 15.58 19.83
CA LYS A 97 57.20 16.92 19.25
C LYS A 97 55.73 17.35 19.24
N ASP A 98 54.82 16.38 19.21
CA ASP A 98 53.39 16.63 19.31
C ASP A 98 52.90 16.63 20.78
N TRP A 99 53.76 16.54 21.78
CA TRP A 99 53.34 16.57 23.19
C TRP A 99 52.90 17.98 23.60
N ASP A 100 51.74 18.10 24.26
CA ASP A 100 51.26 19.38 24.77
C ASP A 100 51.81 19.62 26.20
N TYR A 101 53.04 20.15 26.29
CA TYR A 101 53.74 20.38 27.57
C TYR A 101 53.02 21.37 28.50
N ASP A 102 52.13 22.22 27.96
CA ASP A 102 51.35 23.16 28.77
C ASP A 102 50.15 22.48 29.47
N LYS A 103 49.65 21.38 28.90
CA LYS A 103 48.42 20.69 29.37
C LYS A 103 48.68 19.34 30.04
N ASN A 104 49.88 18.82 29.92
CA ASN A 104 50.27 17.56 30.55
C ASN A 104 51.20 17.81 31.71
N GLU A 105 50.81 17.34 32.90
CA GLU A 105 51.67 17.37 34.08
C GLU A 105 52.75 16.27 34.03
N ILE A 106 52.47 15.15 33.34
CA ILE A 106 53.44 14.07 33.13
C ILE A 106 54.31 14.36 31.91
N LEU A 107 55.60 14.04 32.03
CA LEU A 107 56.57 14.17 30.94
C LEU A 107 56.68 12.86 30.12
N PRO A 108 57.04 12.94 28.82
CA PRO A 108 57.22 11.76 27.97
C PRO A 108 58.21 10.72 28.53
N GLU A 109 59.26 11.14 29.22
CA GLU A 109 60.30 10.28 29.82
C GLU A 109 59.72 9.36 30.91
N ASN A 110 58.57 9.74 31.49
CA ASN A 110 57.88 8.98 32.53
C ASN A 110 56.75 8.10 31.96
N CYS A 111 56.62 8.03 30.63
CA CYS A 111 55.58 7.27 29.94
C CYS A 111 56.19 6.15 29.08
N THR A 112 55.52 5.00 29.00
CA THR A 112 55.88 3.96 28.03
C THR A 112 55.08 4.12 26.72
N PRO A 113 55.62 3.74 25.54
CA PRO A 113 54.92 3.84 24.27
C PRO A 113 53.58 3.09 24.18
N ASN A 114 53.41 2.03 24.98
CA ASN A 114 52.22 1.19 25.00
C ASN A 114 51.18 1.61 26.05
N SER A 115 51.37 2.77 26.68
CA SER A 115 50.47 3.24 27.73
C SER A 115 49.10 3.63 27.18
N TYR A 116 48.04 3.13 27.81
CA TYR A 116 46.65 3.55 27.56
C TYR A 116 46.31 4.92 28.18
N TYR A 117 47.27 5.56 28.86
CA TYR A 117 47.05 6.84 29.51
C TYR A 117 46.77 7.94 28.49
N LYS A 118 45.71 8.72 28.74
CA LYS A 118 45.26 9.78 27.83
C LYS A 118 45.94 11.09 28.16
N VAL A 119 46.76 11.57 27.22
CA VAL A 119 47.49 12.83 27.32
C VAL A 119 47.04 13.78 26.22
N TRP A 120 47.32 15.07 26.43
CA TRP A 120 47.10 16.11 25.46
C TRP A 120 48.23 16.12 24.43
N TRP A 121 47.85 16.19 23.16
CA TRP A 121 48.74 16.31 22.02
C TRP A 121 48.46 17.64 21.34
N LYS A 122 49.50 18.29 20.82
CA LYS A 122 49.46 19.56 20.10
C LYS A 122 50.24 19.42 18.79
N CYS A 123 49.55 19.50 17.66
CA CYS A 123 50.23 19.40 16.36
C CYS A 123 50.89 20.73 15.97
N SER A 124 51.73 20.70 14.94
CA SER A 124 52.40 21.90 14.39
C SER A 124 51.47 23.02 13.92
N LYS A 125 50.19 22.72 13.62
CA LYS A 125 49.16 23.73 13.31
C LYS A 125 48.46 24.32 14.53
N GLY A 126 48.89 23.97 15.74
CA GLY A 126 48.36 24.50 17.00
C GLY A 126 47.12 23.78 17.56
N HIS A 127 46.52 22.82 16.85
CA HIS A 127 45.39 22.06 17.38
C HIS A 127 45.80 21.18 18.57
N SER A 128 45.07 21.25 19.68
CA SER A 128 45.26 20.36 20.84
C SER A 128 44.12 19.34 20.95
N TRP A 129 44.44 18.05 21.13
CA TRP A 129 43.45 16.98 21.39
C TRP A 129 43.96 15.97 22.42
N GLN A 130 43.04 15.29 23.10
CA GLN A 130 43.39 14.24 24.05
C GLN A 130 43.20 12.85 23.45
N THR A 131 44.21 11.98 23.53
CA THR A 131 44.10 10.55 23.19
C THR A 131 45.16 9.74 23.94
N ALA A 132 44.98 8.42 23.99
CA ALA A 132 45.93 7.51 24.61
C ALA A 132 47.28 7.48 23.87
N ILE A 133 48.37 7.24 24.61
CA ILE A 133 49.74 7.18 24.08
C ILE A 133 49.90 6.04 23.07
N ASP A 134 49.45 4.84 23.42
CA ASP A 134 49.48 3.64 22.57
C ASP A 134 48.81 3.82 21.20
N SER A 135 47.79 4.68 21.14
CA SER A 135 47.01 4.97 19.94
C SER A 135 47.79 5.82 18.94
N ARG A 136 48.88 6.45 19.39
CA ARG A 136 49.76 7.30 18.58
C ARG A 136 51.14 6.70 18.35
N SER A 137 51.70 5.99 19.32
CA SER A 137 53.04 5.40 19.27
C SER A 137 53.11 4.20 18.31
N ALA A 138 53.99 4.24 17.30
CA ALA A 138 54.34 3.06 16.50
C ALA A 138 55.77 2.58 16.78
N PRO A 139 56.13 1.33 16.46
CA PRO A 139 57.53 0.89 16.50
C PRO A 139 58.43 1.77 15.62
N ASN A 140 59.70 1.92 16.01
CA ASN A 140 60.73 2.67 15.26
C ASN A 140 60.37 4.13 14.97
N ASP A 141 59.91 4.88 15.98
CA ASP A 141 59.55 6.31 15.87
C ASP A 141 58.47 6.64 14.81
N GLY A 142 57.65 5.67 14.42
CA GLY A 142 56.51 5.88 13.53
C GLY A 142 55.28 6.47 14.24
N LEU A 143 54.37 7.06 13.47
CA LEU A 143 53.07 7.55 13.97
C LEU A 143 51.94 6.61 13.54
N ARG A 144 51.21 6.03 14.50
CA ARG A 144 49.98 5.25 14.23
C ARG A 144 48.81 6.14 13.83
N SER A 145 48.72 7.34 14.40
CA SER A 145 47.66 8.29 14.11
C SER A 145 48.14 9.74 14.29
N GLY A 146 47.59 10.62 13.47
CA GLY A 146 47.88 12.06 13.47
C GLY A 146 46.74 12.91 14.05
N CYS A 147 46.90 14.23 13.93
CA CYS A 147 45.93 15.20 14.43
C CYS A 147 44.53 15.01 13.79
N PRO A 148 43.47 14.76 14.59
CA PRO A 148 42.13 14.53 14.07
C PRO A 148 41.50 15.79 13.45
N TYR A 149 41.91 16.99 13.87
CA TYR A 149 41.51 18.25 13.24
C TYR A 149 42.09 18.37 11.83
N CYS A 150 43.42 18.15 11.68
CA CYS A 150 44.09 18.17 10.37
C CYS A 150 43.55 17.09 9.42
N ALA A 151 43.13 15.94 9.95
CA ALA A 151 42.51 14.87 9.19
C ALA A 151 41.02 15.10 8.86
N GLY A 152 40.43 16.24 9.27
CA GLY A 152 39.02 16.55 9.03
C GLY A 152 38.04 15.65 9.79
N LYS A 153 38.47 15.06 10.92
CA LYS A 153 37.68 14.19 11.79
C LYS A 153 37.06 14.92 12.99
N LEU A 154 37.58 16.09 13.35
CA LEU A 154 36.98 17.02 14.33
C LEU A 154 36.72 18.39 13.70
N ALA A 155 35.76 19.12 14.26
CA ALA A 155 35.38 20.45 13.81
C ALA A 155 36.49 21.48 14.12
N THR A 156 36.72 22.41 13.20
CA THR A 156 37.60 23.59 13.38
C THR A 156 36.81 24.87 13.19
N GLU A 157 37.40 26.03 13.48
CA GLU A 157 36.77 27.33 13.26
C GLU A 157 36.33 27.54 11.81
N GLU A 158 37.09 27.02 10.84
CA GLU A 158 36.78 27.15 9.40
C GLU A 158 35.94 25.98 8.87
N ASN A 159 35.93 24.85 9.57
CA ASN A 159 35.30 23.61 9.14
C ASN A 159 34.38 23.04 10.22
N ASN A 160 33.26 23.71 10.43
CA ASN A 160 32.16 23.29 11.29
C ASN A 160 30.79 23.55 10.63
N LEU A 161 29.73 23.00 11.22
CA LEU A 161 28.38 23.08 10.68
C LEU A 161 27.86 24.52 10.61
N LEU A 162 28.15 25.37 11.60
CA LEU A 162 27.70 26.76 11.64
C LEU A 162 28.28 27.56 10.46
N VAL A 163 29.59 27.42 10.25
CA VAL A 163 30.32 28.17 9.22
C VAL A 163 30.02 27.66 7.82
N LYS A 164 30.00 26.34 7.62
CA LYS A 164 29.77 25.76 6.29
C LYS A 164 28.29 25.77 5.88
N PHE A 165 27.36 25.67 6.83
CA PHE A 165 25.91 25.56 6.55
C PHE A 165 25.07 26.44 7.50
N PRO A 166 25.21 27.78 7.46
CA PRO A 166 24.56 28.69 8.41
C PRO A 166 23.03 28.59 8.40
N LYS A 167 22.41 28.33 7.24
CA LYS A 167 20.95 28.14 7.16
C LYS A 167 20.48 26.87 7.88
N ILE A 168 21.24 25.77 7.77
CA ILE A 168 20.92 24.52 8.46
C ILE A 168 21.19 24.67 9.97
N ALA A 169 22.26 25.35 10.35
CA ALA A 169 22.59 25.59 11.76
C ALA A 169 21.50 26.40 12.50
N LYS A 170 20.75 27.27 11.80
CA LYS A 170 19.58 27.96 12.38
C LYS A 170 18.45 27.01 12.81
N GLU A 171 18.38 25.81 12.24
CA GLU A 171 17.40 24.79 12.61
C GLU A 171 17.89 23.88 13.74
N TRP A 172 19.05 24.17 14.34
CA TRP A 172 19.59 23.37 15.44
C TRP A 172 18.70 23.45 16.68
N SER A 173 18.29 22.30 17.19
CA SER A 173 17.43 22.25 18.37
C SER A 173 18.20 22.55 19.66
N PRO A 174 17.61 23.28 20.62
CA PRO A 174 18.18 23.43 21.97
C PRO A 174 18.24 22.13 22.77
N ARG A 175 17.59 21.05 22.31
CA ARG A 175 17.67 19.71 22.94
C ARG A 175 19.02 19.01 22.73
N ASN A 176 19.85 19.51 21.82
CA ASN A 176 21.13 18.90 21.52
C ASN A 176 22.16 19.25 22.58
N GLN A 177 23.00 18.26 22.91
CA GLN A 177 24.22 18.51 23.66
C GLN A 177 25.30 19.04 22.70
N GLY A 178 25.71 20.29 22.92
CA GLY A 178 26.65 21.01 22.07
C GLY A 178 25.99 21.96 21.07
N LYS A 179 26.81 22.86 20.54
CA LYS A 179 26.44 23.86 19.54
C LYS A 179 26.79 23.37 18.13
N PRO A 180 26.20 23.94 17.07
CA PRO A 180 26.55 23.58 15.69
C PRO A 180 28.06 23.68 15.38
N GLU A 181 28.77 24.63 15.98
CA GLU A 181 30.22 24.82 15.83
C GLU A 181 31.05 23.61 16.31
N ASP A 182 30.51 22.78 17.20
CA ASP A 182 31.18 21.58 17.72
C ASP A 182 31.15 20.39 16.73
N PHE A 183 30.40 20.51 15.62
CA PHE A 183 30.12 19.40 14.72
C PHE A 183 30.57 19.64 13.28
N LEU A 184 31.11 18.58 12.69
CA LEU A 184 31.41 18.54 11.26
C LEU A 184 30.14 18.35 10.41
N PRO A 185 30.03 18.99 9.23
CA PRO A 185 28.89 18.81 8.33
C PRO A 185 28.62 17.37 7.89
N GLN A 186 29.67 16.54 7.76
CA GLN A 186 29.59 15.13 7.35
C GLN A 186 29.35 14.16 8.52
N SER A 187 29.09 14.67 9.72
CA SER A 187 28.92 13.82 10.90
C SER A 187 27.67 12.92 10.81
N ASN A 188 27.84 11.67 11.22
CA ASN A 188 26.75 10.70 11.37
C ASN A 188 26.05 10.81 12.74
N LYS A 189 26.38 11.81 13.56
CA LYS A 189 25.71 12.02 14.85
C LYS A 189 24.25 12.39 14.62
N LYS A 190 23.35 11.66 15.28
CA LYS A 190 21.91 11.90 15.23
C LYS A 190 21.53 13.00 16.22
N VAL A 191 20.96 14.10 15.72
CA VAL A 191 20.64 15.30 16.50
C VAL A 191 19.21 15.76 16.20
N TRP A 192 18.65 16.57 17.09
CA TRP A 192 17.33 17.18 16.98
C TRP A 192 17.39 18.45 16.13
N TRP A 193 16.38 18.64 15.29
CA TRP A 193 16.19 19.78 14.43
C TRP A 193 14.80 20.36 14.65
N VAL A 194 14.67 21.68 14.50
CA VAL A 194 13.40 22.39 14.51
C VAL A 194 13.32 23.21 13.23
N CYS A 195 12.37 22.91 12.36
CA CYS A 195 12.19 23.71 11.14
C CYS A 195 11.41 25.01 11.42
N GLU A 196 11.34 25.91 10.45
CA GLU A 196 10.61 27.19 10.55
C GLU A 196 9.12 27.04 10.89
N LYS A 197 8.51 25.90 10.53
CA LYS A 197 7.12 25.55 10.91
C LYS A 197 7.02 24.91 12.30
N SER A 198 8.05 25.04 13.13
CA SER A 198 8.13 24.51 14.50
C SER A 198 8.01 22.98 14.64
N HIS A 199 8.23 22.23 13.55
CA HIS A 199 8.26 20.77 13.63
C HIS A 199 9.60 20.28 14.20
N GLU A 200 9.53 19.47 15.25
CA GLU A 200 10.72 18.82 15.83
C GLU A 200 10.97 17.42 15.26
N TYR A 201 12.18 17.17 14.78
CA TYR A 201 12.57 15.85 14.27
C TYR A 201 14.04 15.54 14.50
N GLN A 202 14.35 14.25 14.61
CA GLN A 202 15.71 13.78 14.79
C GLN A 202 16.24 13.15 13.49
N THR A 203 17.42 13.57 13.03
CA THR A 203 18.15 12.95 11.92
C THR A 203 19.67 13.19 12.05
N ILE A 204 20.47 12.50 11.26
CA ILE A 204 21.93 12.67 11.23
C ILE A 204 22.33 13.97 10.52
N ILE A 205 23.44 14.59 10.92
CA ILE A 205 23.89 15.88 10.38
C ILE A 205 24.17 15.80 8.87
N THR A 206 24.86 14.75 8.41
CA THR A 206 25.17 14.55 6.98
C THR A 206 23.93 14.46 6.07
N SER A 207 22.78 14.02 6.61
CA SER A 207 21.53 13.99 5.84
C SER A 207 20.97 15.39 5.56
N ARG A 208 21.23 16.35 6.46
CA ARG A 208 20.80 17.74 6.28
C ARG A 208 21.71 18.50 5.33
N THR A 209 23.01 18.21 5.35
CA THR A 209 24.04 18.93 4.60
C THR A 209 24.27 18.34 3.21
N ASN A 210 24.66 17.06 3.12
CA ASN A 210 25.10 16.43 1.86
C ASN A 210 23.96 15.74 1.10
N MET A 211 22.97 15.18 1.81
CA MET A 211 21.84 14.48 1.17
C MET A 211 20.64 15.41 0.89
N ASN A 212 20.75 16.69 1.25
CA ASN A 212 19.74 17.73 1.07
C ASN A 212 18.32 17.32 1.54
N THR A 213 18.23 16.59 2.65
CA THR A 213 16.95 16.22 3.25
C THR A 213 16.50 17.27 4.26
N GLY A 214 15.21 17.61 4.22
CA GLY A 214 14.59 18.60 5.11
C GLY A 214 13.65 17.98 6.15
N CYS A 215 12.77 18.81 6.69
CA CYS A 215 11.77 18.39 7.67
C CYS A 215 10.82 17.33 7.08
N PRO A 216 10.71 16.13 7.69
CA PRO A 216 9.87 15.06 7.16
C PRO A 216 8.37 15.37 7.26
N TYR A 217 7.96 16.25 8.17
CA TYR A 217 6.57 16.72 8.27
C TYR A 217 6.25 17.69 7.13
N CYS A 218 7.10 18.69 6.89
CA CYS A 218 6.95 19.62 5.76
C CYS A 218 6.97 18.90 4.40
N ALA A 219 7.72 17.82 4.29
CA ALA A 219 7.79 16.99 3.08
C ALA A 219 6.63 15.98 2.94
N GLY A 220 5.66 15.96 3.85
CA GLY A 220 4.53 15.02 3.83
C GLY A 220 4.92 13.55 4.08
N LYS A 221 6.14 13.29 4.59
CA LYS A 221 6.64 11.93 4.89
C LYS A 221 6.26 11.44 6.28
N LYS A 222 5.87 12.35 7.18
CA LYS A 222 5.35 12.06 8.52
C LYS A 222 4.04 12.82 8.77
N PRO A 223 3.11 12.24 9.55
CA PRO A 223 1.85 12.91 9.85
C PRO A 223 2.09 14.14 10.73
N SER A 224 1.35 15.21 10.46
CA SER A 224 1.27 16.42 11.30
C SER A 224 -0.21 16.71 11.61
N PRO A 225 -0.50 17.61 12.57
CA PRO A 225 -1.87 18.04 12.85
C PRO A 225 -2.63 18.55 11.61
N GLU A 226 -1.91 19.18 10.67
CA GLU A 226 -2.46 19.73 9.43
C GLU A 226 -2.43 18.74 8.26
N TYR A 227 -1.63 17.68 8.33
CA TYR A 227 -1.44 16.72 7.25
C TYR A 227 -1.37 15.28 7.76
N ASN A 228 -2.50 14.60 7.74
CA ASN A 228 -2.64 13.18 8.05
C ASN A 228 -3.90 12.60 7.36
N LEU A 229 -4.07 11.29 7.42
CA LEU A 229 -5.17 10.60 6.73
C LEU A 229 -6.55 11.09 7.20
N ALA A 230 -6.73 11.38 8.49
CA ALA A 230 -8.00 11.85 9.02
C ALA A 230 -8.39 13.23 8.46
N VAL A 231 -7.41 14.14 8.40
CA VAL A 231 -7.61 15.50 7.92
C VAL A 231 -7.79 15.52 6.40
N THR A 232 -6.99 14.77 5.65
CA THR A 232 -7.02 14.80 4.18
C THR A 232 -8.13 13.92 3.57
N PHE A 233 -8.54 12.84 4.23
CA PHE A 233 -9.54 11.89 3.74
C PHE A 233 -10.59 11.53 4.81
N PRO A 234 -11.44 12.49 5.24
CA PRO A 234 -12.42 12.27 6.31
C PRO A 234 -13.43 11.15 5.99
N ASP A 235 -13.76 10.92 4.72
CA ASP A 235 -14.64 9.82 4.33
C ASP A 235 -13.99 8.44 4.52
N LEU A 236 -12.67 8.33 4.39
CA LEU A 236 -11.97 7.08 4.65
C LEU A 236 -11.92 6.75 6.14
N VAL A 237 -12.00 7.75 7.03
CA VAL A 237 -12.08 7.52 8.48
C VAL A 237 -13.33 6.71 8.83
N LYS A 238 -14.44 6.94 8.12
CA LYS A 238 -15.69 6.18 8.29
C LYS A 238 -15.53 4.70 7.95
N GLU A 239 -14.54 4.38 7.13
CA GLU A 239 -14.23 3.01 6.73
C GLU A 239 -13.06 2.40 7.52
N TRP A 240 -12.56 3.09 8.55
CA TRP A 240 -11.48 2.57 9.40
C TRP A 240 -12.02 1.53 10.37
N ASP A 241 -11.40 0.35 10.43
CA ASP A 241 -11.75 -0.66 11.43
C ASP A 241 -10.99 -0.35 12.74
N PHE A 242 -11.64 0.37 13.66
CA PHE A 242 -11.05 0.76 14.94
C PHE A 242 -10.77 -0.42 15.87
N ASP A 243 -11.47 -1.54 15.69
CA ASP A 243 -11.28 -2.74 16.53
C ASP A 243 -10.05 -3.55 16.12
N HIS A 244 -9.62 -3.44 14.86
CA HIS A 244 -8.53 -4.27 14.28
C HIS A 244 -7.25 -3.47 13.97
N ASN A 245 -7.22 -2.18 14.25
CA ASN A 245 -6.04 -1.34 14.05
C ASN A 245 -5.59 -0.71 15.37
N ASP A 246 -4.33 -0.91 15.72
CA ASP A 246 -3.72 -0.38 16.95
C ASP A 246 -3.53 1.15 16.96
N LYS A 247 -3.71 1.78 15.79
CA LYS A 247 -3.47 3.22 15.58
C LYS A 247 -4.65 3.87 14.90
N THR A 248 -4.74 5.18 15.07
CA THR A 248 -5.79 6.01 14.47
C THR A 248 -5.39 6.46 13.07
N PRO A 249 -6.35 6.86 12.23
CA PRO A 249 -6.04 7.47 10.94
C PRO A 249 -5.06 8.66 11.04
N SER A 250 -5.11 9.44 12.11
CA SER A 250 -4.22 10.60 12.33
C SER A 250 -2.74 10.23 12.45
N ASP A 251 -2.43 8.96 12.74
CA ASP A 251 -1.06 8.44 12.85
C ASP A 251 -0.42 8.11 11.48
N TYR A 252 -1.16 8.31 10.39
CA TYR A 252 -0.72 7.96 9.05
C TYR A 252 -0.82 9.14 8.09
N VAL A 253 0.14 9.21 7.16
CA VAL A 253 0.05 10.09 5.99
C VAL A 253 -0.76 9.41 4.88
N PRO A 254 -1.43 10.19 4.01
CA PRO A 254 -1.89 9.70 2.71
C PRO A 254 -0.76 9.01 1.93
N MET A 255 -1.12 8.10 1.01
CA MET A 255 -0.16 7.36 0.18
C MET A 255 0.80 6.43 0.94
N SER A 256 0.56 6.17 2.23
CA SER A 256 1.36 5.23 3.00
C SER A 256 1.21 3.78 2.52
N ASN A 257 2.33 3.07 2.41
CA ASN A 257 2.36 1.63 2.09
C ASN A 257 2.01 0.73 3.29
N LYS A 258 1.65 1.32 4.45
CA LYS A 258 1.19 0.55 5.61
C LYS A 258 -0.17 -0.09 5.31
N LYS A 259 -0.26 -1.40 5.58
CA LYS A 259 -1.50 -2.19 5.47
C LYS A 259 -2.28 -2.11 6.78
N VAL A 260 -3.52 -1.66 6.67
CA VAL A 260 -4.47 -1.49 7.78
C VAL A 260 -5.79 -2.17 7.43
N PHE A 261 -6.58 -2.46 8.45
CA PHE A 261 -7.92 -3.02 8.28
C PHE A 261 -8.93 -1.92 7.99
N TRP A 262 -9.81 -2.21 7.05
CA TRP A 262 -10.91 -1.34 6.66
C TRP A 262 -12.21 -2.13 6.80
N VAL A 263 -13.27 -1.43 7.17
CA VAL A 263 -14.63 -1.95 7.22
C VAL A 263 -15.51 -1.00 6.41
N CYS A 264 -16.24 -1.50 5.43
CA CYS A 264 -17.15 -0.64 4.66
C CYS A 264 -18.50 -0.53 5.39
N SER A 265 -19.37 0.37 4.94
CA SER A 265 -20.72 0.54 5.49
C SER A 265 -21.59 -0.72 5.45
N ARG A 266 -21.20 -1.76 4.69
CA ARG A 266 -21.84 -3.09 4.65
C ARG A 266 -21.23 -4.11 5.61
N GLY A 267 -20.28 -3.70 6.46
CA GLY A 267 -19.61 -4.59 7.40
C GLY A 267 -18.53 -5.49 6.79
N HIS A 268 -18.26 -5.40 5.48
CA HIS A 268 -17.15 -6.15 4.89
C HIS A 268 -15.83 -5.64 5.44
N LYS A 269 -15.06 -6.53 6.08
CA LYS A 269 -13.70 -6.25 6.55
C LYS A 269 -12.67 -6.70 5.53
N TRP A 270 -11.66 -5.89 5.27
CA TRP A 270 -10.51 -6.26 4.43
C TRP A 270 -9.25 -5.50 4.82
N ARG A 271 -8.09 -6.05 4.44
CA ARG A 271 -6.79 -5.47 4.72
C ARG A 271 -6.11 -5.00 3.43
N THR A 272 -5.75 -3.72 3.36
CA THR A 272 -5.03 -3.16 2.20
C THR A 272 -4.17 -1.96 2.61
N THR A 273 -3.31 -1.49 1.71
CA THR A 273 -2.48 -0.31 1.95
C THR A 273 -3.30 0.98 1.94
N ILE A 274 -2.92 1.97 2.76
CA ILE A 274 -3.51 3.31 2.72
C ILE A 274 -3.35 3.93 1.33
N ALA A 275 -2.21 3.71 0.67
CA ALA A 275 -1.96 4.18 -0.69
C ALA A 275 -3.01 3.72 -1.72
N HIS A 276 -3.48 2.47 -1.64
CA HIS A 276 -4.53 1.99 -2.54
C HIS A 276 -5.87 2.69 -2.32
N ARG A 277 -6.13 3.15 -1.09
CA ARG A 277 -7.35 3.87 -0.72
C ARG A 277 -7.27 5.35 -1.09
N THR A 278 -6.13 6.00 -0.89
CA THR A 278 -5.98 7.46 -1.11
C THR A 278 -5.61 7.82 -2.54
N GLY A 279 -4.80 7.01 -3.24
CA GLY A 279 -4.30 7.34 -4.59
C GLY A 279 -5.19 6.83 -5.72
N ASN A 280 -5.63 5.57 -5.63
CA ASN A 280 -6.42 4.91 -6.67
C ASN A 280 -7.91 4.84 -6.35
N ASN A 281 -8.33 5.37 -5.19
CA ASN A 281 -9.70 5.29 -4.65
C ASN A 281 -10.32 3.87 -4.74
N ARG A 282 -9.50 2.82 -4.52
CA ARG A 282 -10.00 1.45 -4.56
C ARG A 282 -10.88 1.21 -3.33
N GLY A 283 -12.15 0.89 -3.56
CA GLY A 283 -13.11 0.58 -2.52
C GLY A 283 -12.97 -0.83 -1.95
N CYS A 284 -13.99 -1.27 -1.22
CA CYS A 284 -14.08 -2.63 -0.72
C CYS A 284 -14.03 -3.66 -1.88
N PRO A 285 -13.11 -4.63 -1.87
CA PRO A 285 -13.00 -5.63 -2.93
C PRO A 285 -14.20 -6.59 -2.99
N LYS A 286 -14.98 -6.67 -1.90
CA LYS A 286 -16.24 -7.42 -1.85
C LYS A 286 -17.43 -6.61 -2.37
N CYS A 287 -17.32 -5.27 -2.45
CA CYS A 287 -18.36 -4.41 -3.00
C CYS A 287 -18.15 -4.10 -4.49
N SER A 288 -16.97 -4.37 -5.06
CA SER A 288 -16.67 -4.20 -6.49
C SER A 288 -16.74 -5.55 -7.22
N ASN A 289 -17.50 -5.59 -8.32
CA ASN A 289 -17.97 -6.81 -8.98
C ASN A 289 -16.89 -7.81 -9.42
N GLN A 290 -17.16 -9.11 -9.24
CA GLN A 290 -16.42 -10.22 -9.85
C GLN A 290 -17.32 -11.29 -10.53
N SER A 291 -18.63 -11.33 -10.22
CA SER A 291 -19.58 -12.33 -10.78
C SER A 291 -20.74 -11.67 -11.53
N SER A 292 -21.23 -12.30 -12.59
CA SER A 292 -22.30 -11.76 -13.44
C SER A 292 -23.71 -12.10 -12.91
N ARG A 293 -24.76 -11.41 -13.38
CA ARG A 293 -26.16 -11.75 -13.03
C ARG A 293 -26.57 -13.12 -13.54
N ASN A 294 -26.15 -13.47 -14.75
CA ASN A 294 -26.47 -14.75 -15.36
C ASN A 294 -25.72 -15.89 -14.65
N GLU A 295 -24.49 -15.65 -14.18
CA GLU A 295 -23.75 -16.58 -13.32
C GLU A 295 -24.48 -16.80 -11.98
N ILE A 296 -24.96 -15.73 -11.34
CA ILE A 296 -25.77 -15.83 -10.10
C ILE A 296 -27.08 -16.58 -10.34
N ARG A 297 -27.72 -16.38 -11.50
CA ARG A 297 -28.93 -17.15 -11.86
C ARG A 297 -28.63 -18.64 -11.95
N ILE A 298 -27.61 -19.04 -12.72
CA ILE A 298 -27.24 -20.46 -12.85
C ILE A 298 -26.90 -21.05 -11.48
N LEU A 299 -26.13 -20.32 -10.66
CA LEU A 299 -25.76 -20.73 -9.31
C LEU A 299 -26.98 -21.03 -8.44
N THR A 300 -27.92 -20.09 -8.38
CA THR A 300 -29.10 -20.19 -7.50
C THR A 300 -30.05 -21.30 -7.94
N GLU A 301 -30.33 -21.44 -9.24
CA GLU A 301 -31.16 -22.56 -9.71
C GLU A 301 -30.50 -23.92 -9.41
N PHE A 302 -29.18 -24.02 -9.54
CA PHE A 302 -28.47 -25.26 -9.21
C PHE A 302 -28.44 -25.55 -7.71
N MET A 303 -28.40 -24.53 -6.85
CA MET A 303 -28.54 -24.73 -5.40
C MET A 303 -29.90 -25.33 -5.01
N ALA A 304 -30.94 -25.15 -5.84
CA ALA A 304 -32.23 -25.80 -5.63
C ALA A 304 -32.29 -27.22 -6.23
N CYS A 305 -31.48 -27.51 -7.25
CA CYS A 305 -31.48 -28.80 -7.95
C CYS A 305 -30.48 -29.83 -7.37
N PHE A 306 -29.45 -29.38 -6.67
CA PHE A 306 -28.37 -30.23 -6.15
C PHE A 306 -28.16 -29.98 -4.67
N GLY A 307 -27.85 -31.03 -3.90
CA GLY A 307 -27.63 -30.92 -2.46
C GLY A 307 -26.39 -30.10 -2.09
N LYS A 308 -25.41 -30.02 -2.99
CA LYS A 308 -24.22 -29.19 -2.83
C LYS A 308 -23.79 -28.52 -4.13
N VAL A 309 -23.68 -27.20 -4.08
CA VAL A 309 -23.10 -26.36 -5.14
C VAL A 309 -22.09 -25.40 -4.52
N LYS A 310 -20.90 -25.28 -5.12
CA LYS A 310 -19.85 -24.37 -4.67
C LYS A 310 -19.64 -23.28 -5.72
N HIS A 311 -19.41 -22.06 -5.26
CA HIS A 311 -19.11 -20.90 -6.10
C HIS A 311 -17.63 -20.52 -5.97
N ARG A 312 -16.97 -20.10 -7.07
CA ARG A 312 -15.59 -19.58 -7.07
C ARG A 312 -14.56 -20.50 -6.43
N THR A 313 -14.69 -21.79 -6.70
CA THR A 313 -13.78 -22.80 -6.13
C THR A 313 -12.48 -22.78 -6.89
N LYS A 314 -11.33 -22.87 -6.19
CA LYS A 314 -10.02 -22.93 -6.82
C LYS A 314 -9.50 -24.35 -6.86
N PHE A 315 -9.13 -24.80 -8.06
CA PHE A 315 -8.46 -26.07 -8.31
C PHE A 315 -7.13 -25.79 -9.00
N ASP A 316 -6.03 -26.20 -8.37
CA ASP A 316 -4.67 -25.98 -8.87
C ASP A 316 -4.39 -24.53 -9.34
N GLY A 317 -4.88 -23.56 -8.55
CA GLY A 317 -4.74 -22.14 -8.84
C GLY A 317 -5.77 -21.55 -9.81
N PHE A 318 -6.53 -22.37 -10.54
CA PHE A 318 -7.62 -21.92 -11.42
C PHE A 318 -8.93 -21.79 -10.64
N GLU A 319 -9.51 -20.59 -10.64
CA GLU A 319 -10.84 -20.33 -10.07
C GLU A 319 -11.93 -20.73 -11.06
N THR A 320 -12.95 -21.46 -10.62
CA THR A 320 -14.12 -21.87 -11.43
C THR A 320 -15.38 -21.17 -10.95
N ASP A 321 -16.28 -20.80 -11.85
CA ASP A 321 -17.47 -20.02 -11.46
C ASP A 321 -18.41 -20.86 -10.59
N ILE A 322 -18.84 -22.03 -11.07
CA ILE A 322 -19.72 -22.94 -10.32
C ILE A 322 -19.16 -24.36 -10.39
N PHE A 323 -19.13 -25.04 -9.24
CA PHE A 323 -18.74 -26.44 -9.13
C PHE A 323 -19.82 -27.24 -8.40
N ILE A 324 -20.26 -28.35 -9.01
CA ILE A 324 -21.29 -29.26 -8.47
C ILE A 324 -20.61 -30.60 -8.16
N PRO A 325 -20.24 -30.86 -6.89
CA PRO A 325 -19.49 -32.06 -6.52
C PRO A 325 -20.23 -33.36 -6.82
N GLU A 326 -21.55 -33.38 -6.68
CA GLU A 326 -22.39 -34.59 -6.83
C GLU A 326 -22.29 -35.22 -8.23
N VAL A 327 -22.14 -34.39 -9.25
CA VAL A 327 -22.01 -34.81 -10.65
C VAL A 327 -20.61 -34.58 -11.23
N ASN A 328 -19.70 -34.07 -10.41
CA ASN A 328 -18.33 -33.68 -10.75
C ASN A 328 -18.24 -32.73 -11.97
N VAL A 329 -19.15 -31.74 -12.02
CA VAL A 329 -19.27 -30.77 -13.12
C VAL A 329 -18.79 -29.39 -12.67
N VAL A 330 -18.03 -28.73 -13.54
CA VAL A 330 -17.71 -27.31 -13.45
C VAL A 330 -18.49 -26.56 -14.54
N ILE A 331 -19.16 -25.47 -14.16
CA ILE A 331 -19.72 -24.51 -15.11
C ILE A 331 -18.85 -23.25 -15.12
N GLU A 332 -18.48 -22.82 -16.32
CA GLU A 332 -17.84 -21.54 -16.59
C GLU A 332 -18.84 -20.62 -17.31
N TYR A 333 -19.04 -19.42 -16.77
CA TYR A 333 -19.84 -18.38 -17.38
C TYR A 333 -18.94 -17.37 -18.09
N ASP A 334 -18.94 -17.41 -19.42
CA ASP A 334 -18.06 -16.59 -20.23
C ASP A 334 -18.79 -15.34 -20.74
N GLY A 335 -18.67 -14.25 -19.99
CA GLY A 335 -19.13 -12.93 -20.43
C GLY A 335 -18.35 -12.46 -21.67
N SER A 336 -19.08 -12.01 -22.71
CA SER A 336 -18.51 -11.71 -24.03
C SER A 336 -17.40 -10.65 -23.97
N TYR A 337 -17.53 -9.69 -23.04
CA TYR A 337 -16.56 -8.62 -22.84
C TYR A 337 -15.23 -9.11 -22.25
N TRP A 338 -15.27 -10.08 -21.34
CA TRP A 338 -14.10 -10.56 -20.61
C TRP A 338 -13.34 -11.68 -21.32
N HIS A 339 -14.04 -12.41 -22.19
CA HIS A 339 -13.54 -13.56 -22.94
C HIS A 339 -13.34 -13.28 -24.43
N GLN A 340 -13.51 -12.04 -24.87
CA GLN A 340 -13.10 -11.62 -26.22
C GLN A 340 -11.59 -11.91 -26.37
N ASP A 341 -11.23 -12.59 -27.46
CA ASP A 341 -9.85 -12.97 -27.81
C ASP A 341 -9.13 -13.91 -26.81
N LYS A 342 -9.89 -14.61 -25.96
CA LYS A 342 -9.34 -15.55 -24.96
C LYS A 342 -9.60 -17.03 -25.25
N GLN A 343 -9.98 -17.40 -26.47
CA GLN A 343 -10.37 -18.77 -26.80
C GLN A 343 -9.28 -19.80 -26.45
N GLU A 344 -8.01 -19.49 -26.72
CA GLU A 344 -6.90 -20.40 -26.40
C GLU A 344 -6.70 -20.55 -24.88
N THR A 345 -6.88 -19.46 -24.12
CA THR A 345 -6.78 -19.49 -22.65
C THR A 345 -7.95 -20.27 -22.04
N ASP A 346 -9.14 -20.06 -22.59
CA ASP A 346 -10.35 -20.79 -22.22
C ASP A 346 -10.16 -22.30 -22.44
N LEU A 347 -9.71 -22.71 -23.63
CA LEU A 347 -9.43 -24.11 -23.95
C LEU A 347 -8.35 -24.73 -23.05
N LYS A 348 -7.28 -23.98 -22.72
CA LYS A 348 -6.24 -24.43 -21.77
C LYS A 348 -6.82 -24.68 -20.38
N LYS A 349 -7.68 -23.77 -19.88
CA LYS A 349 -8.37 -23.95 -18.59
C LYS A 349 -9.27 -25.18 -18.61
N THR A 350 -10.08 -25.36 -19.66
CA THR A 350 -10.92 -26.55 -19.82
C THR A 350 -10.08 -27.83 -19.82
N ALA A 351 -9.03 -27.89 -20.64
CA ALA A 351 -8.17 -29.08 -20.74
C ALA A 351 -7.49 -29.43 -19.41
N HIS A 352 -7.07 -28.42 -18.66
CA HIS A 352 -6.48 -28.59 -17.33
C HIS A 352 -7.49 -29.16 -16.32
N LEU A 353 -8.69 -28.58 -16.23
CA LEU A 353 -9.74 -29.08 -15.33
C LEU A 353 -10.22 -30.48 -15.72
N ASN A 354 -10.31 -30.78 -17.02
CA ASN A 354 -10.60 -32.13 -17.51
C ASN A 354 -9.52 -33.14 -17.08
N LYS A 355 -8.24 -32.74 -17.09
CA LYS A 355 -7.12 -33.58 -16.59
C LYS A 355 -7.23 -33.87 -15.09
N LEU A 356 -7.83 -32.96 -14.31
CA LEU A 356 -8.14 -33.17 -12.90
C LEU A 356 -9.40 -34.04 -12.68
N GLY A 357 -10.06 -34.48 -13.76
CA GLY A 357 -11.22 -35.37 -13.73
C GLY A 357 -12.57 -34.65 -13.74
N PHE A 358 -12.61 -33.32 -13.81
CA PHE A 358 -13.86 -32.56 -13.87
C PHE A 358 -14.45 -32.57 -15.27
N ARG A 359 -15.78 -32.54 -15.38
CA ARG A 359 -16.45 -32.26 -16.65
C ARG A 359 -16.78 -30.77 -16.74
N VAL A 360 -16.13 -30.05 -17.64
CA VAL A 360 -16.33 -28.59 -17.81
C VAL A 360 -17.39 -28.31 -18.87
N ILE A 361 -18.37 -27.48 -18.53
CA ILE A 361 -19.40 -26.96 -19.45
C ILE A 361 -19.32 -25.44 -19.44
N ARG A 362 -19.32 -24.81 -20.61
CA ARG A 362 -19.26 -23.35 -20.70
C ARG A 362 -20.59 -22.76 -21.16
N VAL A 363 -21.02 -21.69 -20.52
CA VAL A 363 -22.16 -20.86 -20.93
C VAL A 363 -21.59 -19.54 -21.45
N ARG A 364 -21.61 -19.35 -22.78
CA ARG A 364 -20.91 -18.27 -23.48
C ARG A 364 -21.88 -17.26 -24.05
N GLU A 365 -21.64 -15.98 -23.79
CA GLU A 365 -22.42 -14.90 -24.39
C GLU A 365 -22.06 -14.68 -25.87
N THR A 366 -23.07 -14.43 -26.71
CA THR A 366 -22.83 -13.95 -28.08
C THR A 366 -22.03 -12.62 -28.07
N PRO A 367 -21.06 -12.43 -28.98
CA PRO A 367 -20.73 -13.24 -30.17
C PRO A 367 -19.59 -14.25 -29.95
N LEU A 368 -19.35 -14.74 -28.73
CA LEU A 368 -18.29 -15.74 -28.51
C LEU A 368 -18.61 -17.03 -29.28
N PRO A 369 -17.60 -17.70 -29.87
CA PRO A 369 -17.80 -19.00 -30.50
C PRO A 369 -18.01 -20.09 -29.44
N VAL A 370 -18.75 -21.13 -29.82
CA VAL A 370 -18.79 -22.43 -29.13
C VAL A 370 -17.40 -23.04 -29.17
N LEU A 371 -16.89 -23.54 -28.03
CA LEU A 371 -15.57 -24.17 -27.96
C LEU A 371 -15.66 -25.70 -27.93
N GLN A 372 -16.76 -26.25 -27.39
CA GLN A 372 -17.03 -27.68 -27.27
C GLN A 372 -18.51 -27.99 -27.55
N GLU A 373 -18.81 -29.23 -27.92
CA GLU A 373 -20.17 -29.71 -28.28
C GLU A 373 -21.24 -29.42 -27.20
N LYS A 374 -20.86 -29.42 -25.93
CA LYS A 374 -21.79 -29.24 -24.78
C LYS A 374 -21.83 -27.81 -24.24
N ASP A 375 -21.19 -26.85 -24.90
CA ASP A 375 -21.25 -25.45 -24.49
C ASP A 375 -22.58 -24.80 -24.93
N PHE A 376 -23.12 -23.92 -24.09
CA PHE A 376 -24.34 -23.17 -24.38
C PHE A 376 -24.02 -21.76 -24.87
N LEU A 377 -24.71 -21.32 -25.93
CA LEU A 377 -24.72 -19.92 -26.33
C LEU A 377 -25.93 -19.21 -25.74
N ILE A 378 -25.70 -18.05 -25.14
CA ILE A 378 -26.76 -17.17 -24.65
C ILE A 378 -26.66 -15.80 -25.30
N ASN A 379 -27.81 -15.16 -25.52
CA ASN A 379 -27.84 -13.80 -26.04
C ASN A 379 -27.39 -12.82 -24.96
N LYS A 380 -26.30 -12.10 -25.21
CA LYS A 380 -25.79 -11.06 -24.31
C LYS A 380 -26.82 -9.97 -23.95
N SER A 381 -27.73 -9.68 -24.87
CA SER A 381 -28.67 -8.57 -24.72
C SER A 381 -29.91 -8.92 -23.90
N GLU A 382 -30.07 -10.19 -23.54
CA GLU A 382 -31.26 -10.72 -22.88
C GLU A 382 -30.89 -11.44 -21.57
N PRO A 383 -31.76 -11.40 -20.55
CA PRO A 383 -31.59 -12.25 -19.38
C PRO A 383 -31.55 -13.72 -19.78
N ILE A 384 -30.80 -14.55 -19.03
CA ILE A 384 -30.85 -15.99 -19.22
C ILE A 384 -32.29 -16.51 -19.07
N GLU A 385 -32.72 -17.33 -20.02
CA GLU A 385 -34.05 -17.93 -20.02
C GLU A 385 -34.07 -19.25 -19.23
N LYS A 386 -35.26 -19.65 -18.76
CA LYS A 386 -35.46 -20.94 -18.07
C LYS A 386 -34.98 -22.13 -18.93
N SER A 387 -35.18 -22.05 -20.23
CA SER A 387 -34.76 -23.04 -21.25
C SER A 387 -33.26 -23.36 -21.19
N VAL A 388 -32.42 -22.39 -20.83
CA VAL A 388 -30.97 -22.60 -20.69
C VAL A 388 -30.67 -23.48 -19.48
N ILE A 389 -31.36 -23.26 -18.37
CA ILE A 389 -31.21 -24.09 -17.16
C ILE A 389 -31.74 -25.50 -17.40
N GLU A 390 -32.88 -25.63 -18.09
CA GLU A 390 -33.43 -26.93 -18.52
C GLU A 390 -32.43 -27.70 -19.39
N GLY A 391 -31.83 -27.03 -20.37
CA GLY A 391 -30.79 -27.61 -21.22
C GLY A 391 -29.56 -28.04 -20.43
N LEU A 392 -29.09 -27.21 -19.50
CA LEU A 392 -27.96 -27.57 -18.64
C LEU A 392 -28.30 -28.78 -17.75
N LEU A 393 -29.48 -28.80 -17.11
CA LEU A 393 -29.95 -29.90 -16.28
C LEU A 393 -30.05 -31.22 -17.07
N ALA A 394 -30.52 -31.18 -18.31
CA ALA A 394 -30.57 -32.34 -19.18
C ALA A 394 -29.19 -32.95 -19.47
N ILE A 395 -28.11 -32.16 -19.42
CA ILE A 395 -26.73 -32.64 -19.61
C ILE A 395 -26.10 -33.10 -18.29
N ILE A 396 -26.40 -32.42 -17.18
CA ILE A 396 -25.66 -32.58 -15.91
C ILE A 396 -26.37 -33.46 -14.88
N SER A 397 -27.69 -33.41 -14.79
CA SER A 397 -28.44 -34.20 -13.81
C SER A 397 -28.45 -35.67 -14.21
N ARG A 398 -28.27 -36.54 -13.22
CA ARG A 398 -28.47 -38.00 -13.36
C ARG A 398 -29.80 -38.46 -12.79
N ASP A 399 -30.54 -37.54 -12.17
CA ASP A 399 -31.84 -37.79 -11.56
C ASP A 399 -32.96 -37.27 -12.49
N PRO A 400 -33.76 -38.16 -13.10
CA PRO A 400 -34.90 -37.78 -13.93
C PRO A 400 -35.92 -36.94 -13.17
N ALA A 401 -36.10 -37.17 -11.86
CA ALA A 401 -37.08 -36.44 -11.06
C ALA A 401 -36.69 -34.97 -10.92
N THR A 402 -35.41 -34.65 -10.73
CA THR A 402 -34.91 -33.26 -10.70
C THR A 402 -35.20 -32.53 -12.02
N ILE A 403 -35.01 -33.22 -13.15
CA ILE A 403 -35.26 -32.63 -14.48
C ILE A 403 -36.77 -32.37 -14.66
N GLU A 404 -37.60 -33.36 -14.38
CA GLU A 404 -39.05 -33.27 -14.53
C GLU A 404 -39.66 -32.20 -13.61
N ASN A 405 -39.22 -32.16 -12.34
CA ASN A 405 -39.65 -31.14 -11.38
C ASN A 405 -39.31 -29.72 -11.84
N TYR A 406 -38.11 -29.50 -12.38
CA TYR A 406 -37.71 -28.20 -12.89
C TYR A 406 -38.48 -27.81 -14.16
N GLN A 407 -38.69 -28.75 -15.09
CA GLN A 407 -39.45 -28.52 -16.33
C GLN A 407 -40.91 -28.16 -16.04
N ASN A 408 -41.54 -28.84 -15.09
CA ASN A 408 -42.94 -28.61 -14.71
C ASN A 408 -43.17 -27.30 -13.93
N ALA A 409 -42.12 -26.65 -13.42
CA ALA A 409 -42.27 -25.38 -12.73
C ALA A 409 -42.66 -24.25 -13.70
N PRO A 410 -43.58 -23.33 -13.32
CA PRO A 410 -44.06 -22.25 -14.18
C PRO A 410 -43.01 -21.16 -14.46
N GLY A 411 -41.89 -21.18 -13.75
CA GLY A 411 -40.78 -20.24 -13.88
C GLY A 411 -39.50 -20.81 -13.24
N PHE A 412 -38.53 -19.94 -12.97
CA PHE A 412 -37.36 -20.29 -12.16
C PHE A 412 -37.78 -20.78 -10.77
N ILE A 413 -37.21 -21.89 -10.29
CA ILE A 413 -37.62 -22.50 -9.01
C ILE A 413 -36.96 -21.83 -7.81
N ASN A 414 -35.83 -21.15 -8.02
CA ASN A 414 -35.11 -20.46 -6.95
C ASN A 414 -35.06 -18.94 -7.13
N ASP A 415 -36.15 -18.38 -7.65
CA ASP A 415 -36.23 -16.95 -7.95
C ASP A 415 -36.00 -16.09 -6.70
N GLU A 416 -36.58 -16.44 -5.55
CA GLU A 416 -36.41 -15.68 -4.30
C GLU A 416 -34.94 -15.57 -3.88
N LEU A 417 -34.20 -16.68 -3.86
CA LEU A 417 -32.77 -16.66 -3.51
C LEU A 417 -31.94 -15.87 -4.54
N TYR A 418 -32.29 -15.98 -5.82
CA TYR A 418 -31.70 -15.13 -6.86
C TYR A 418 -31.90 -13.64 -6.54
N ARG A 419 -33.12 -13.22 -6.15
CA ARG A 419 -33.40 -11.84 -5.76
C ARG A 419 -32.56 -11.42 -4.57
N THR A 420 -32.49 -12.24 -3.53
CA THR A 420 -31.66 -11.98 -2.34
C THR A 420 -30.19 -11.80 -2.71
N TYR A 421 -29.66 -12.66 -3.58
CA TYR A 421 -28.27 -12.55 -4.03
C TYR A 421 -28.08 -11.28 -4.87
N ILE A 422 -28.97 -10.97 -5.80
CA ILE A 422 -28.87 -9.74 -6.61
C ILE A 422 -29.00 -8.47 -5.76
N GLU A 423 -29.85 -8.45 -4.74
CA GLU A 423 -29.95 -7.35 -3.77
C GLU A 423 -28.66 -7.15 -2.98
N ALA A 424 -27.98 -8.26 -2.69
CA ALA A 424 -26.68 -8.29 -2.03
C ALA A 424 -25.48 -8.01 -2.98
N PHE A 425 -25.65 -7.99 -4.32
CA PHE A 425 -24.54 -7.99 -5.30
C PHE A 425 -24.63 -6.96 -6.46
N PRO A 426 -23.53 -6.22 -6.69
CA PRO A 426 -23.21 -5.07 -5.89
C PRO A 426 -24.17 -3.94 -6.23
N SER A 427 -25.07 -3.66 -5.29
CA SER A 427 -25.59 -2.31 -5.18
C SER A 427 -24.38 -1.38 -4.96
N PRO A 428 -24.29 -0.19 -5.58
CA PRO A 428 -23.39 0.84 -5.06
C PRO A 428 -23.68 1.08 -3.58
N PHE A 429 -22.72 1.61 -2.83
CA PHE A 429 -23.02 2.08 -1.48
C PHE A 429 -24.34 2.88 -1.48
N PRO A 430 -25.23 2.71 -0.49
CA PRO A 430 -26.55 3.37 -0.50
C PRO A 430 -26.45 4.83 -0.89
N GLU A 431 -25.53 5.59 -0.28
CA GLU A 431 -25.25 7.00 -0.54
C GLU A 431 -24.75 7.33 -1.97
N ARG A 432 -24.35 6.34 -2.75
CA ARG A 432 -23.90 6.45 -4.15
C ARG A 432 -24.86 5.79 -5.15
N SER A 433 -26.00 5.27 -4.67
CA SER A 433 -27.02 4.67 -5.52
C SER A 433 -27.75 5.70 -6.37
N LEU A 434 -28.39 5.25 -7.45
CA LEU A 434 -29.26 6.08 -8.26
C LEU A 434 -30.41 6.63 -7.40
N ALA A 435 -30.99 5.81 -6.52
CA ALA A 435 -32.00 6.23 -5.56
C ALA A 435 -31.52 7.40 -4.68
N SER A 436 -30.30 7.34 -4.17
CA SER A 436 -29.81 8.38 -3.24
C SER A 436 -29.24 9.61 -3.95
N VAL A 437 -28.56 9.43 -5.09
CA VAL A 437 -27.97 10.55 -5.84
C VAL A 437 -29.01 11.29 -6.69
N ASN A 438 -30.02 10.58 -7.19
CA ASN A 438 -31.08 11.16 -8.01
C ASN A 438 -32.47 10.53 -7.71
N PRO A 439 -33.09 10.87 -6.55
CA PRO A 439 -34.37 10.30 -6.14
C PRO A 439 -35.49 10.53 -7.15
N LYS A 440 -35.54 11.73 -7.77
CA LYS A 440 -36.57 12.06 -8.77
C LYS A 440 -36.52 11.15 -9.99
N LEU A 441 -35.32 10.78 -10.44
CA LEU A 441 -35.17 9.84 -11.53
C LEU A 441 -35.50 8.42 -11.09
N ALA A 442 -35.16 8.04 -9.85
CA ALA A 442 -35.52 6.77 -9.28
C ALA A 442 -37.04 6.57 -9.17
N ASP A 443 -37.82 7.63 -8.97
CA ASP A 443 -39.29 7.59 -8.97
C ASP A 443 -39.87 7.21 -10.35
N GLU A 444 -39.14 7.47 -11.43
CA GLU A 444 -39.53 7.05 -12.79
C GLU A 444 -39.14 5.60 -13.11
N TRP A 445 -38.56 4.87 -12.15
CA TRP A 445 -38.25 3.45 -12.31
C TRP A 445 -39.54 2.66 -12.46
N HIS A 446 -39.62 1.82 -13.50
CA HIS A 446 -40.86 1.09 -13.75
C HIS A 446 -41.22 0.17 -12.56
N PRO A 447 -42.48 0.18 -12.05
CA PRO A 447 -42.85 -0.49 -10.80
C PRO A 447 -42.70 -2.02 -10.82
N THR A 448 -42.93 -2.67 -11.97
CA THR A 448 -42.91 -4.14 -12.07
C THR A 448 -41.93 -4.70 -13.11
N LYS A 449 -41.69 -4.01 -14.23
CA LYS A 449 -40.85 -4.53 -15.34
C LYS A 449 -39.35 -4.60 -15.05
N ASN A 450 -38.90 -4.03 -13.94
CA ASN A 450 -37.51 -4.16 -13.50
C ASN A 450 -37.33 -5.15 -12.36
N THR A 451 -38.41 -5.69 -11.79
CA THR A 451 -38.32 -6.63 -10.66
C THR A 451 -37.36 -7.79 -10.99
N PRO A 452 -36.43 -8.14 -10.09
CA PRO A 452 -36.29 -7.68 -8.69
C PRO A 452 -35.45 -6.42 -8.47
N LEU A 453 -34.99 -5.79 -9.55
CA LEU A 453 -34.03 -4.70 -9.48
C LEU A 453 -34.72 -3.39 -9.11
N SER A 454 -34.06 -2.65 -8.24
CA SER A 454 -34.45 -1.31 -7.80
C SER A 454 -33.35 -0.29 -8.15
N PRO A 455 -33.67 1.01 -8.08
CA PRO A 455 -32.67 2.07 -8.23
C PRO A 455 -31.53 2.02 -7.19
N LEU A 456 -31.72 1.33 -6.05
CA LEU A 456 -30.66 1.14 -5.06
C LEU A 456 -29.51 0.27 -5.60
N ASN A 457 -29.79 -0.58 -6.59
CA ASN A 457 -28.82 -1.53 -7.14
C ASN A 457 -27.85 -0.92 -8.16
N PHE A 458 -27.96 0.36 -8.52
CA PHE A 458 -27.19 0.94 -9.63
C PHE A 458 -26.58 2.29 -9.30
N MET A 459 -25.35 2.53 -9.77
CA MET A 459 -24.79 3.89 -9.79
C MET A 459 -25.48 4.75 -10.86
N PRO A 460 -25.52 6.08 -10.70
CA PRO A 460 -26.10 6.99 -11.69
C PRO A 460 -25.44 6.95 -13.08
N ASN A 461 -24.21 6.46 -13.18
CA ASN A 461 -23.48 6.29 -14.44
C ASN A 461 -23.56 4.86 -15.01
N SER A 462 -24.45 4.01 -14.47
CA SER A 462 -24.64 2.64 -14.96
C SER A 462 -25.10 2.62 -16.42
N THR A 463 -24.52 1.73 -17.22
CA THR A 463 -24.93 1.49 -18.61
C THR A 463 -26.12 0.53 -18.72
N TYR A 464 -26.65 0.04 -17.58
CA TYR A 464 -27.80 -0.85 -17.55
C TYR A 464 -29.03 -0.22 -18.20
N ASN A 465 -29.68 -0.98 -19.08
CA ASN A 465 -30.90 -0.57 -19.79
C ASN A 465 -32.12 -0.95 -18.93
N ALA A 466 -32.68 0.01 -18.21
CA ALA A 466 -33.83 -0.21 -17.33
C ALA A 466 -35.14 0.16 -18.05
N TRP A 467 -36.24 -0.46 -17.61
CA TRP A 467 -37.59 0.03 -17.92
C TRP A 467 -37.88 1.27 -17.09
N TRP A 468 -38.53 2.25 -17.70
CA TRP A 468 -38.95 3.48 -17.04
C TRP A 468 -40.43 3.71 -17.30
N GLN A 469 -41.08 4.36 -16.36
CA GLN A 469 -42.42 4.90 -16.51
C GLN A 469 -42.36 6.38 -16.16
N CYS A 470 -42.59 7.25 -17.13
CA CYS A 470 -42.59 8.69 -16.87
C CYS A 470 -43.91 9.15 -16.24
N PRO A 471 -44.01 10.39 -15.73
CA PRO A 471 -45.25 10.91 -15.12
C PRO A 471 -46.48 10.89 -16.04
N ASN A 472 -46.30 10.88 -17.36
CA ASN A 472 -47.39 10.74 -18.33
C ASN A 472 -47.74 9.27 -18.62
N SER A 473 -47.31 8.33 -17.76
CA SER A 473 -47.56 6.88 -17.86
C SER A 473 -46.96 6.19 -19.09
N HIS A 474 -46.08 6.86 -19.84
CA HIS A 474 -45.37 6.21 -20.95
C HIS A 474 -44.29 5.27 -20.43
N GLU A 475 -44.28 4.04 -20.94
CA GLU A 475 -43.32 3.00 -20.59
C GLU A 475 -42.27 2.83 -21.70
N TYR A 476 -40.98 2.82 -21.35
CA TYR A 476 -39.90 2.71 -22.33
C TYR A 476 -38.60 2.20 -21.68
N GLN A 477 -37.72 1.60 -22.48
CA GLN A 477 -36.39 1.20 -22.02
C GLN A 477 -35.33 2.26 -22.33
N GLN A 478 -34.46 2.56 -21.37
CA GLN A 478 -33.28 3.41 -21.61
C GLN A 478 -32.15 3.15 -20.60
N LYS A 479 -30.90 3.39 -21.02
CA LYS A 479 -29.72 3.30 -20.15
C LYS A 479 -29.78 4.31 -19.00
N ILE A 480 -29.49 3.87 -17.78
CA ILE A 480 -29.46 4.71 -16.56
C ILE A 480 -28.56 5.95 -16.75
N VAL A 481 -27.34 5.77 -17.26
CA VAL A 481 -26.40 6.87 -17.52
C VAL A 481 -26.97 7.92 -18.46
N ARG A 482 -27.76 7.54 -19.47
CA ARG A 482 -28.41 8.50 -20.37
C ARG A 482 -29.53 9.25 -19.67
N ARG A 483 -30.29 8.57 -18.83
CA ARG A 483 -31.34 9.19 -18.01
C ARG A 483 -30.79 10.17 -16.98
N ASN A 484 -29.59 9.91 -16.46
CA ASN A 484 -28.97 10.72 -15.42
C ASN A 484 -28.14 11.90 -15.95
N SER A 485 -27.51 11.79 -17.11
CA SER A 485 -26.60 12.82 -17.67
C SER A 485 -27.28 13.84 -18.56
N GLN A 486 -28.36 13.46 -19.24
CA GLN A 486 -29.24 14.38 -19.96
C GLN A 486 -30.44 14.62 -19.05
N GLY A 487 -30.99 15.83 -18.97
CA GLY A 487 -32.27 16.10 -18.30
C GLY A 487 -33.43 15.36 -19.01
N ALA A 488 -33.39 14.04 -18.94
CA ALA A 488 -33.91 13.13 -19.95
C ALA A 488 -35.36 12.81 -19.65
N SER A 489 -36.21 13.70 -20.17
CA SER A 489 -37.62 13.43 -20.39
C SER A 489 -37.82 12.22 -21.29
N CYS A 490 -38.88 11.47 -21.05
CA CYS A 490 -39.42 10.43 -21.92
C CYS A 490 -39.34 10.77 -23.43
N ASN A 491 -38.81 9.83 -24.23
CA ASN A 491 -38.67 10.01 -25.68
C ASN A 491 -40.05 10.08 -26.36
N ILE A 492 -41.04 9.37 -25.83
CA ILE A 492 -42.42 9.42 -26.32
C ILE A 492 -43.00 10.84 -26.09
N CYS A 493 -42.75 11.46 -24.93
CA CYS A 493 -43.15 12.85 -24.66
C CYS A 493 -42.49 13.88 -25.59
N LYS A 494 -41.38 13.53 -26.26
CA LYS A 494 -40.68 14.36 -27.25
C LYS A 494 -40.95 13.96 -28.70
N SER A 495 -41.73 12.90 -28.91
CA SER A 495 -42.02 12.37 -30.23
C SER A 495 -42.87 13.35 -31.05
N LEU A 496 -42.81 13.22 -32.38
CA LEU A 496 -43.64 13.99 -33.30
C LEU A 496 -45.12 13.66 -33.07
N GLY A 497 -45.45 12.37 -32.88
CA GLY A 497 -46.81 11.91 -32.62
C GLY A 497 -47.43 12.58 -31.39
N TRP A 498 -46.66 12.74 -30.32
CA TRP A 498 -47.12 13.39 -29.09
C TRP A 498 -47.12 14.92 -29.18
N THR A 499 -46.04 15.52 -29.70
CA THR A 499 -45.86 16.99 -29.65
C THR A 499 -46.58 17.74 -30.77
N HIS A 500 -46.79 17.08 -31.92
CA HIS A 500 -47.39 17.66 -33.12
C HIS A 500 -48.36 16.67 -33.78
N PRO A 501 -49.44 16.25 -33.10
CA PRO A 501 -50.35 15.21 -33.60
C PRO A 501 -50.97 15.55 -34.96
N GLU A 502 -51.25 16.83 -35.22
CA GLU A 502 -51.80 17.27 -36.52
C GLU A 502 -50.80 17.10 -37.67
N ILE A 503 -49.49 17.22 -37.41
CA ILE A 503 -48.45 16.94 -38.39
C ILE A 503 -48.27 15.43 -38.54
N ALA A 504 -48.33 14.68 -37.44
CA ALA A 504 -48.21 13.24 -37.43
C ALA A 504 -49.30 12.56 -38.29
N LYS A 505 -50.51 13.11 -38.37
CA LYS A 505 -51.58 12.61 -39.28
C LYS A 505 -51.18 12.62 -40.76
N MET A 506 -50.30 13.53 -41.18
CA MET A 506 -49.81 13.60 -42.56
C MET A 506 -48.66 12.62 -42.81
N PHE A 507 -48.19 11.87 -41.82
CA PHE A 507 -47.14 10.88 -42.00
C PHE A 507 -47.67 9.73 -42.85
N HIS A 508 -47.00 9.41 -43.96
CA HIS A 508 -47.55 8.45 -44.90
C HIS A 508 -47.71 7.06 -44.25
N PRO A 509 -48.88 6.39 -44.36
CA PRO A 509 -49.19 5.19 -43.59
C PRO A 509 -48.35 3.96 -43.95
N THR A 510 -47.87 3.83 -45.20
CA THR A 510 -47.16 2.62 -45.67
C THR A 510 -45.79 2.83 -46.31
N LYS A 511 -45.36 4.07 -46.58
CA LYS A 511 -44.13 4.36 -47.34
C LYS A 511 -42.91 4.72 -46.47
N ASN A 512 -43.05 4.64 -45.15
CA ASN A 512 -41.98 4.94 -44.19
C ASN A 512 -41.46 3.69 -43.44
N GLY A 513 -41.71 2.49 -43.99
CA GLY A 513 -41.39 1.21 -43.34
C GLY A 513 -42.11 1.08 -42.00
N ASP A 514 -41.44 0.46 -41.02
CA ASP A 514 -41.98 0.24 -39.67
C ASP A 514 -41.86 1.46 -38.73
N THR A 515 -41.45 2.62 -39.26
CA THR A 515 -41.20 3.80 -38.42
C THR A 515 -42.51 4.46 -37.98
N SER A 516 -42.76 4.55 -36.67
CA SER A 516 -43.89 5.29 -36.12
C SER A 516 -43.56 6.76 -35.87
N THR A 517 -44.58 7.62 -35.87
CA THR A 517 -44.44 9.03 -35.47
C THR A 517 -44.08 9.18 -33.99
N PHE A 518 -44.27 8.12 -33.19
CA PHE A 518 -43.83 8.06 -31.80
C PHE A 518 -42.34 7.72 -31.63
N ASP A 519 -41.69 7.21 -32.69
CA ASP A 519 -40.27 6.83 -32.68
C ASP A 519 -39.33 7.98 -33.09
N ILE A 520 -39.89 9.04 -33.68
CA ILE A 520 -39.13 10.17 -34.21
C ILE A 520 -39.51 11.47 -33.50
N THR A 521 -38.53 12.34 -33.26
CA THR A 521 -38.77 13.68 -32.70
C THR A 521 -39.09 14.71 -33.80
N TYR A 522 -39.73 15.83 -33.44
CA TYR A 522 -39.99 16.94 -34.37
C TYR A 522 -38.71 17.54 -35.00
N GLY A 523 -37.55 17.38 -34.35
CA GLY A 523 -36.25 17.88 -34.85
C GLY A 523 -35.47 16.90 -35.73
N ASN A 524 -36.05 15.74 -36.07
CA ASN A 524 -35.39 14.72 -36.87
C ASN A 524 -35.05 15.26 -38.29
N ASN A 525 -33.85 14.95 -38.79
CA ASN A 525 -33.33 15.37 -40.09
C ASN A 525 -33.43 14.28 -41.17
N ASN A 526 -33.94 13.10 -40.86
CA ASN A 526 -34.22 12.07 -41.86
C ASN A 526 -35.45 12.47 -42.68
N GLN A 527 -35.41 12.13 -43.96
CA GLN A 527 -36.51 12.36 -44.88
C GLN A 527 -37.56 11.26 -44.74
N PHE A 528 -38.82 11.68 -44.68
CA PHE A 528 -39.97 10.78 -44.67
C PHE A 528 -40.96 11.22 -45.75
N VAL A 529 -41.77 10.26 -46.20
CA VAL A 529 -42.89 10.52 -47.11
C VAL A 529 -44.08 11.00 -46.30
N TRP A 530 -44.69 12.09 -46.77
CA TRP A 530 -45.89 12.69 -46.19
C TRP A 530 -47.01 12.64 -47.21
N GLN A 531 -48.25 12.51 -46.73
CA GLN A 531 -49.46 12.47 -47.54
C GLN A 531 -50.38 13.62 -47.13
N CYS A 532 -50.99 14.29 -48.11
CA CYS A 532 -51.93 15.37 -47.84
C CYS A 532 -53.26 14.79 -47.32
N LEU A 533 -53.80 15.39 -46.25
CA LEU A 533 -55.10 14.99 -45.71
C LEU A 533 -56.28 15.35 -46.62
N ASP A 534 -56.17 16.47 -47.36
CA ASP A 534 -57.23 16.95 -48.26
C ASP A 534 -57.23 16.19 -49.61
N PHE A 535 -56.07 15.70 -50.04
CA PHE A 535 -55.80 15.19 -51.38
C PHE A 535 -54.77 14.06 -51.30
N PRO A 536 -55.18 12.81 -51.01
CA PRO A 536 -54.27 11.69 -50.75
C PRO A 536 -53.28 11.37 -51.88
N GLU A 537 -53.56 11.82 -53.11
CA GLU A 537 -52.66 11.73 -54.27
C GLU A 537 -51.44 12.65 -54.17
N HIS A 538 -51.48 13.68 -53.31
CA HIS A 538 -50.35 14.58 -53.09
C HIS A 538 -49.45 14.04 -51.99
N GLU A 539 -48.32 13.49 -52.43
CA GLU A 539 -47.25 13.03 -51.57
C GLU A 539 -45.99 13.89 -51.75
N TRP A 540 -45.23 14.08 -50.68
CA TRP A 540 -43.95 14.78 -50.76
C TRP A 540 -42.96 14.24 -49.74
N VAL A 541 -41.68 14.48 -49.99
CA VAL A 541 -40.58 14.04 -49.11
C VAL A 541 -40.00 15.25 -48.39
N LEU A 542 -40.09 15.24 -47.05
CA LEU A 542 -39.52 16.27 -46.20
C LEU A 542 -39.04 15.68 -44.87
N THR A 543 -38.20 16.43 -44.17
CA THR A 543 -37.82 16.09 -42.79
C THR A 543 -38.88 16.57 -41.79
N PRO A 544 -39.06 15.90 -40.64
CA PRO A 544 -39.96 16.36 -39.56
C PRO A 544 -39.60 17.77 -39.08
N LYS A 545 -38.31 18.12 -39.07
CA LYS A 545 -37.83 19.47 -38.76
C LYS A 545 -38.34 20.52 -39.74
N GLN A 546 -38.37 20.21 -41.04
CA GLN A 546 -38.92 21.10 -42.06
C GLN A 546 -40.45 21.18 -41.97
N MET A 547 -41.13 20.07 -41.69
CA MET A 547 -42.59 20.03 -41.52
C MET A 547 -43.07 20.87 -40.34
N THR A 548 -42.34 20.83 -39.23
CA THR A 548 -42.66 21.56 -37.98
C THR A 548 -42.09 22.97 -37.94
N GLY A 549 -41.30 23.38 -38.94
CA GLY A 549 -40.68 24.70 -39.00
C GLY A 549 -39.64 24.95 -37.92
N GLY A 550 -39.00 23.90 -37.39
CA GLY A 550 -38.04 24.00 -36.30
C GLY A 550 -38.66 24.42 -34.96
N GLY A 551 -39.97 24.19 -34.75
CA GLY A 551 -40.69 24.53 -33.50
C GLY A 551 -41.55 25.80 -33.57
N LYS A 552 -41.66 26.46 -34.73
CA LYS A 552 -42.60 27.57 -34.96
C LYS A 552 -43.77 27.06 -35.81
N VAL A 553 -44.97 27.02 -35.23
CA VAL A 553 -46.21 26.60 -35.91
C VAL A 553 -46.43 27.45 -37.16
N ARG A 554 -46.31 26.85 -38.35
CA ARG A 554 -46.62 27.52 -39.62
C ARG A 554 -48.13 27.52 -39.81
N LYS A 555 -48.76 28.71 -39.86
CA LYS A 555 -50.21 28.90 -40.14
C LYS A 555 -50.63 28.59 -41.59
N GLN A 556 -49.76 28.00 -42.42
CA GLN A 556 -50.00 27.75 -43.85
C GLN A 556 -50.20 26.25 -44.12
N LYS A 557 -50.86 25.89 -45.25
CA LYS A 557 -51.01 24.50 -45.66
C LYS A 557 -49.63 23.83 -45.80
N HIS A 558 -49.44 22.69 -45.14
CA HIS A 558 -48.16 21.96 -45.12
C HIS A 558 -47.86 21.27 -46.46
N CYS A 559 -48.89 20.82 -47.18
CA CYS A 559 -48.76 20.25 -48.51
C CYS A 559 -48.27 21.31 -49.53
N PRO A 560 -47.12 21.10 -50.20
CA PRO A 560 -46.58 22.04 -51.20
C PRO A 560 -47.57 22.32 -52.34
N TYR A 561 -48.23 21.28 -52.84
CA TYR A 561 -49.21 21.37 -53.94
C TYR A 561 -50.44 22.20 -53.56
N CYS A 562 -50.98 21.99 -52.36
CA CYS A 562 -52.12 22.78 -51.88
C CYS A 562 -51.75 24.24 -51.57
N ARG A 563 -50.45 24.51 -51.30
CA ARG A 563 -49.95 25.86 -51.10
C ARG A 563 -49.86 26.63 -52.43
N GLU A 564 -49.41 25.98 -53.50
CA GLU A 564 -49.32 26.58 -54.84
C GLU A 564 -50.69 26.90 -55.43
N ARG A 565 -51.67 26.00 -55.29
CA ARG A 565 -53.06 26.26 -55.72
C ARG A 565 -53.74 27.45 -55.04
N LYS A 566 -53.30 27.85 -53.85
CA LYS A 566 -53.88 28.99 -53.12
C LYS A 566 -53.39 30.34 -53.66
N ASN A 567 -52.24 30.36 -54.34
CA ASN A 567 -51.65 31.55 -54.95
C ASN A 567 -52.09 31.74 -56.42
N ASP A 568 -52.77 30.75 -56.99
CA ASP A 568 -53.34 30.83 -58.33
C ASP A 568 -54.73 31.48 -58.26
N LYS A 569 -54.84 32.73 -58.72
CA LYS A 569 -56.10 33.52 -58.69
C LYS A 569 -57.16 33.02 -59.68
N ASN A 570 -56.87 31.98 -60.48
CA ASN A 570 -57.72 31.55 -61.60
C ASN A 570 -58.36 30.15 -61.48
N VAL A 571 -58.36 29.52 -60.29
CA VAL A 571 -58.98 28.19 -60.11
C VAL A 571 -60.14 28.23 -59.10
N PRO A 572 -61.36 27.72 -59.42
CA PRO A 572 -62.50 27.76 -58.51
C PRO A 572 -62.22 26.95 -57.23
N GLN A 573 -62.38 27.60 -56.07
CA GLN A 573 -62.35 26.90 -54.79
C GLN A 573 -63.61 26.02 -54.65
N ARG A 574 -63.45 24.69 -54.60
CA ARG A 574 -64.54 23.82 -54.14
C ARG A 574 -64.82 24.14 -52.67
N ARG A 575 -66.03 24.62 -52.39
CA ARG A 575 -66.64 24.58 -51.05
C ARG A 575 -67.12 23.17 -50.77
N ALA A 576 -66.66 22.59 -49.67
CA ALA A 576 -67.41 21.72 -48.77
C ALA A 576 -66.77 21.87 -47.39
#